data_AF-A0A7L4C9E2-F1
#
_entry.id   AF-A0A7L4C9E2-F1
#
_cell.length_a   1.000
_cell.length_b   1.000
_cell.length_c   1.000
_cell.angle_alpha   90.00
_cell.angle_beta   90.00
_cell.angle_gamma   90.00
#
_symmetry.space_group_name_H-M   'P 1'
#
loop_
_entity.id
_entity.type
_entity.pdbx_description
1 polymer ?
#
loop_
_entity_poly.entity_id
_entity_poly.type
_entity_poly.pdbx_seq_one_letter_code
_entity_poly.pdbx_strand_id
1 'polypeptide(L)'
;MWPCLLLALALLGMVPSSHPSPCHPQDVPAGAAEGGHRFCYQVVTKLRTYAGAQRYCQEVLGGQLASVHSTARNQELLNLGRTHTRHSLWIGAVTRCWGPQRGSQWEDSSPWNYANWAPAQPCRLFNTCTTLSTLDGLWRSKPCFELHPFICQY
;
A
#
# COMPACT_ATOMS: atom_id res chain seq x y z
N MET A 1 -42.95 -36.65 -34.16
CA MET A 1 -42.91 -35.19 -34.40
C MET A 1 -42.37 -34.54 -33.13
N TRP A 2 -41.13 -34.05 -33.17
CA TRP A 2 -40.50 -33.18 -32.14
C TRP A 2 -40.72 -31.70 -32.56
N PRO A 3 -40.44 -30.63 -31.77
CA PRO A 3 -39.56 -30.53 -30.59
C PRO A 3 -40.22 -29.67 -29.46
N CYS A 4 -39.64 -29.15 -28.37
CA CYS A 4 -38.28 -28.69 -28.08
C CYS A 4 -38.10 -28.56 -26.56
N LEU A 5 -36.98 -29.11 -26.07
CA LEU A 5 -36.41 -28.84 -24.75
C LEU A 5 -36.00 -27.36 -24.63
N LEU A 6 -36.23 -26.76 -23.46
CA LEU A 6 -35.39 -25.67 -22.95
C LEU A 6 -35.03 -25.96 -21.49
N LEU A 7 -33.99 -26.77 -21.33
CA LEU A 7 -33.18 -26.81 -20.12
C LEU A 7 -32.41 -25.48 -20.05
N ALA A 8 -32.81 -24.59 -19.15
CA ALA A 8 -31.97 -23.48 -18.74
C ALA A 8 -30.87 -24.04 -17.82
N LEU A 9 -29.76 -24.45 -18.42
CA LEU A 9 -28.50 -24.68 -17.69
C LEU A 9 -28.00 -23.32 -17.19
N ALA A 10 -28.24 -23.02 -15.92
CA ALA A 10 -27.51 -21.98 -15.21
C ALA A 10 -26.05 -22.46 -15.08
N LEU A 11 -25.24 -22.16 -16.10
CA LEU A 11 -23.79 -22.16 -15.97
C LEU A 11 -23.43 -21.04 -14.99
N LEU A 12 -23.40 -21.36 -13.70
CA LEU A 12 -22.54 -20.65 -12.76
C LEU A 12 -21.11 -20.87 -13.23
N GLY A 13 -20.70 -20.08 -14.23
CA GLY A 13 -19.30 -19.90 -14.54
C GLY A 13 -18.65 -19.44 -13.24
N MET A 14 -17.85 -20.32 -12.64
CA MET A 14 -16.94 -19.92 -11.59
C MET A 14 -16.05 -18.86 -12.21
N VAL A 15 -16.37 -17.59 -11.96
CA VAL A 15 -15.47 -16.49 -12.25
C VAL A 15 -14.16 -16.90 -11.60
N PRO A 16 -13.05 -17.05 -12.35
CA PRO A 16 -11.76 -17.32 -11.74
C PRO A 16 -11.53 -16.15 -10.80
N SER A 17 -11.63 -16.42 -9.50
CA SER A 17 -11.31 -15.44 -8.48
C SER A 17 -9.85 -15.11 -8.72
N SER A 18 -9.59 -13.96 -9.34
CA SER A 18 -8.24 -13.46 -9.61
C SER A 18 -7.58 -12.98 -8.32
N HIS A 19 -7.90 -13.62 -7.19
CA HIS A 19 -7.27 -13.35 -5.92
C HIS A 19 -5.79 -13.73 -6.08
N PRO A 20 -4.87 -12.77 -5.98
CA PRO A 20 -3.46 -13.08 -5.95
C PRO A 20 -3.21 -14.07 -4.80
N SER A 21 -2.35 -15.07 -5.02
CA SER A 21 -2.02 -16.06 -3.99
C SER A 21 -1.72 -15.35 -2.67
N PRO A 22 -2.30 -15.78 -1.54
CA PRO A 22 -1.97 -15.23 -0.24
C PRO A 22 -0.48 -15.42 -0.02
N CYS A 23 0.24 -14.33 0.21
CA CYS A 23 1.57 -14.45 0.78
C CYS A 23 1.41 -15.06 2.19
N HIS A 24 2.34 -15.92 2.59
CA HIS A 24 2.40 -16.31 3.99
C HIS A 24 3.53 -15.57 4.68
N PRO A 25 3.31 -15.02 5.90
CA PRO A 25 4.38 -14.43 6.70
C PRO A 25 5.58 -15.36 6.90
N GLN A 26 5.35 -16.68 6.86
CA GLN A 26 6.38 -17.71 6.94
C GLN A 26 7.33 -17.72 5.73
N ASP A 27 6.86 -17.26 4.56
CA ASP A 27 7.65 -17.12 3.34
C ASP A 27 8.59 -15.91 3.39
N VAL A 28 8.38 -14.99 4.35
CA VAL A 28 9.24 -13.83 4.57
C VAL A 28 10.49 -14.29 5.34
N PRO A 29 11.72 -14.10 4.81
CA PRO A 29 12.94 -14.47 5.48
C PRO A 29 13.01 -13.87 6.90
N ALA A 30 13.49 -14.64 7.88
CA ALA A 30 13.51 -14.20 9.29
C ALA A 30 14.31 -12.90 9.50
N GLY A 31 15.35 -12.68 8.69
CA GLY A 31 16.14 -11.44 8.70
C GLY A 31 15.42 -10.20 8.18
N ALA A 32 14.22 -10.35 7.61
CA ALA A 32 13.37 -9.25 7.15
C ALA A 32 12.23 -8.94 8.13
N ALA A 33 12.18 -9.56 9.32
CA ALA A 33 11.21 -9.23 10.35
C ALA A 33 11.60 -7.92 11.05
N GLU A 34 10.68 -6.95 11.12
CA GLU A 34 10.86 -5.73 11.92
C GLU A 34 10.10 -5.90 13.23
N GLY A 35 10.78 -5.75 14.37
CA GLY A 35 10.15 -5.90 15.68
C GLY A 35 9.58 -7.30 15.98
N GLY A 36 10.03 -8.35 15.28
CA GLY A 36 9.53 -9.72 15.44
C GLY A 36 8.27 -10.04 14.62
N HIS A 37 7.73 -9.07 13.88
CA HIS A 37 6.59 -9.26 12.99
C HIS A 37 7.04 -9.44 11.54
N ARG A 38 6.41 -10.39 10.85
CA ARG A 38 6.61 -10.65 9.42
C ARG A 38 5.39 -10.11 8.69
N PHE A 39 5.61 -9.04 7.92
CA PHE A 39 4.60 -8.45 7.06
C PHE A 39 4.83 -8.91 5.63
N CYS A 40 3.74 -9.17 4.93
CA CYS A 40 3.76 -9.19 3.48
C CYS A 40 3.62 -7.79 2.92
N TYR A 41 4.13 -7.60 1.70
CA TYR A 41 3.94 -6.36 0.96
C TYR A 41 3.43 -6.64 -0.44
N GLN A 42 2.45 -5.85 -0.87
CA GLN A 42 1.90 -5.95 -2.22
C GLN A 42 1.76 -4.57 -2.86
N VAL A 43 2.30 -4.44 -4.08
CA VAL A 43 2.10 -3.25 -4.91
C VAL A 43 0.80 -3.39 -5.69
N VAL A 44 -0.06 -2.39 -5.57
CA VAL A 44 -1.29 -2.26 -6.34
C VAL A 44 -1.12 -1.12 -7.33
N THR A 45 -1.08 -1.45 -8.62
CA THR A 45 -0.81 -0.48 -9.70
C THR A 45 -2.04 0.36 -10.07
N LYS A 46 -3.25 -0.08 -9.69
CA LYS A 46 -4.48 0.67 -9.93
C LYS A 46 -4.48 1.97 -9.13
N LEU A 47 -4.54 3.10 -9.82
CA LEU A 47 -4.45 4.42 -9.20
C LEU A 47 -5.66 4.70 -8.28
N ARG A 48 -5.39 5.19 -7.07
CA ARG A 48 -6.41 5.57 -6.09
C ARG A 48 -5.99 6.80 -5.31
N THR A 49 -6.97 7.51 -4.76
CA THR A 49 -6.72 8.49 -3.69
C THR A 49 -6.14 7.79 -2.48
N TYR A 50 -5.52 8.53 -1.58
CA TYR A 50 -4.95 7.95 -0.36
C TYR A 50 -5.99 7.14 0.43
N ALA A 51 -7.15 7.75 0.70
CA ALA A 51 -8.24 7.07 1.40
C ALA A 51 -8.75 5.84 0.65
N GLY A 52 -8.82 5.90 -0.69
CA GLY A 52 -9.21 4.76 -1.51
C GLY A 52 -8.18 3.62 -1.50
N ALA A 53 -6.90 3.95 -1.42
CA ALA A 53 -5.79 3.01 -1.30
C ALA A 53 -5.79 2.31 0.07
N GLN A 54 -5.91 3.10 1.16
CA GLN A 54 -6.03 2.58 2.52
C GLN A 54 -7.21 1.61 2.65
N ARG A 55 -8.38 2.02 2.16
CA ARG A 55 -9.58 1.17 2.16
C ARG A 55 -9.36 -0.13 1.37
N TYR A 56 -8.67 -0.08 0.24
CA TYR A 56 -8.36 -1.30 -0.51
C TYR A 56 -7.47 -2.25 0.30
N CYS A 57 -6.40 -1.75 0.93
CA CYS A 57 -5.53 -2.59 1.75
C CYS A 57 -6.32 -3.24 2.91
N GLN A 58 -7.24 -2.51 3.52
CA GLN A 58 -8.10 -3.01 4.60
C GLN A 58 -9.12 -4.05 4.12
N GLU A 59 -9.90 -3.72 3.09
CA GLU A 59 -11.05 -4.53 2.68
C GLU A 59 -10.67 -5.72 1.79
N VAL A 60 -9.60 -5.61 0.99
CA VAL A 60 -9.23 -6.63 -0.01
C VAL A 60 -8.08 -7.50 0.45
N LEU A 61 -7.13 -6.94 1.21
CA LEU A 61 -5.93 -7.67 1.65
C LEU A 61 -5.89 -7.91 3.17
N GLY A 62 -6.82 -7.33 3.94
CA GLY A 62 -6.89 -7.51 5.39
C GLY A 62 -5.76 -6.81 6.16
N GLY A 63 -5.18 -5.74 5.61
CA GLY A 63 -4.11 -4.97 6.26
C GLY A 63 -4.27 -3.47 6.07
N GLN A 64 -3.18 -2.77 5.76
CA GLN A 64 -3.18 -1.31 5.61
C GLN A 64 -2.10 -0.85 4.63
N LEU A 65 -2.05 0.45 4.32
CA LEU A 65 -0.89 1.01 3.62
C LEU A 65 0.39 0.78 4.42
N ALA A 66 1.48 0.48 3.71
CA ALA A 66 2.74 0.06 4.32
C ALA A 66 3.40 1.15 5.19
N SER A 67 3.82 0.77 6.40
CA SER A 67 4.72 1.56 7.26
C SER A 67 6.18 1.20 6.98
N VAL A 68 7.10 2.08 7.38
CA VAL A 68 8.53 1.91 7.11
C VAL A 68 9.33 2.28 8.36
N HIS A 69 10.07 1.31 8.89
CA HIS A 69 10.77 1.44 10.18
C HIS A 69 12.30 1.35 10.08
N SER A 70 12.84 1.18 8.87
CA SER A 70 14.28 1.10 8.64
C SER A 70 14.66 1.42 7.20
N THR A 71 15.95 1.72 7.01
CA THR A 71 16.54 1.85 5.67
C THR A 71 16.41 0.55 4.85
N ALA A 72 16.58 -0.60 5.50
CA ALA A 72 16.44 -1.90 4.84
C ALA A 72 15.02 -2.09 4.30
N ARG A 73 14.00 -1.79 5.12
CA ARG A 73 12.60 -1.84 4.69
C ARG A 73 12.33 -0.86 3.57
N ASN A 74 12.79 0.38 3.68
CA ASN A 74 12.60 1.37 2.62
C ASN A 74 13.18 0.89 1.27
N GLN A 75 14.36 0.29 1.31
CA GLN A 75 15.02 -0.23 0.11
C GLN A 75 14.27 -1.43 -0.49
N GLU A 76 13.76 -2.32 0.35
CA GLU A 76 12.93 -3.46 -0.07
C GLU A 76 11.66 -2.97 -0.79
N LEU A 77 10.92 -2.03 -0.19
CA LEU A 77 9.71 -1.47 -0.79
C LEU A 77 10.00 -0.68 -2.07
N LEU A 78 11.13 0.03 -2.13
CA LEU A 78 11.60 0.69 -3.35
C LEU A 78 11.85 -0.32 -4.47
N ASN A 79 12.58 -1.40 -4.17
CA ASN A 79 12.88 -2.44 -5.15
C ASN A 79 11.60 -3.13 -5.64
N LEU A 80 10.68 -3.47 -4.73
CA LEU A 80 9.37 -4.03 -5.05
C LEU A 80 8.53 -3.07 -5.89
N GLY A 81 8.52 -1.77 -5.56
CA GLY A 81 7.82 -0.75 -6.34
C GLY A 81 8.33 -0.65 -7.78
N ARG A 82 9.66 -0.68 -7.96
CA ARG A 82 10.31 -0.59 -9.28
C ARG A 82 10.01 -1.77 -10.20
N THR A 83 9.67 -2.94 -9.67
CA THR A 83 9.26 -4.08 -10.53
C THR A 83 7.85 -3.92 -11.09
N HIS A 84 7.04 -3.00 -10.54
CA HIS A 84 5.63 -2.83 -10.91
C HIS A 84 5.33 -1.49 -11.59
N THR A 85 6.06 -0.41 -11.25
CA THR A 85 5.74 0.93 -11.73
C THR A 85 6.94 1.89 -11.69
N ARG A 86 6.85 2.96 -12.48
CA ARG A 86 7.76 4.12 -12.43
C ARG A 86 7.16 5.32 -11.70
N HIS A 87 5.92 5.22 -11.23
CA HIS A 87 5.23 6.26 -10.48
C HIS A 87 5.57 6.18 -8.99
N SER A 88 5.47 7.31 -8.28
CA SER A 88 5.51 7.30 -6.81
C SER A 88 4.29 6.56 -6.25
N LEU A 89 4.50 5.81 -5.18
CA LEU A 89 3.53 4.91 -4.55
C LEU A 89 3.06 5.49 -3.22
N TRP A 90 1.75 5.46 -2.91
CA TRP A 90 1.30 5.73 -1.55
C TRP A 90 1.91 4.73 -0.56
N ILE A 91 2.37 5.26 0.58
CA ILE A 91 2.73 4.52 1.80
C ILE A 91 1.90 5.06 2.96
N GLY A 92 1.82 4.33 4.07
CA GLY A 92 0.87 4.55 5.16
C GLY A 92 1.13 5.77 6.05
N ALA A 93 1.85 6.79 5.58
CA ALA A 93 2.14 7.99 6.36
C ALA A 93 1.24 9.16 5.97
N VAL A 94 0.66 9.80 6.98
CA VAL A 94 -0.03 11.10 6.89
C VAL A 94 0.72 12.14 7.70
N THR A 95 0.77 13.37 7.20
CA THR A 95 1.37 14.51 7.90
C THR A 95 0.31 15.56 8.17
N ARG A 96 0.11 15.88 9.46
CA ARG A 96 -0.77 16.96 9.90
C ARG A 96 0.05 18.20 10.28
N CYS A 97 -0.35 19.35 9.77
CA CYS A 97 0.40 20.60 9.99
C CYS A 97 0.00 21.31 11.29
N TRP A 98 -1.24 21.13 11.72
CA TRP A 98 -1.87 21.87 12.81
C TRP A 98 -2.62 20.93 13.75
N GLY A 99 -2.95 21.44 14.94
CA GLY A 99 -3.71 20.71 15.96
C GLY A 99 -2.85 19.82 16.87
N PRO A 100 -3.50 19.10 17.81
CA PRO A 100 -2.80 18.30 18.82
C PRO A 100 -2.07 17.09 18.23
N GLN A 101 -2.47 16.64 17.05
CA GLN A 101 -1.85 15.52 16.32
C GLN A 101 -0.91 16.01 15.21
N ARG A 102 -0.28 17.18 15.38
CA ARG A 102 0.69 17.71 14.41
C ARG A 102 1.89 16.77 14.27
N GLY A 103 2.43 16.67 13.06
CA GLY A 103 3.53 15.77 12.74
C GLY A 103 3.10 14.66 11.79
N SER A 104 4.04 13.74 11.55
CA SER A 104 3.82 12.58 10.69
C SER A 104 3.53 11.35 11.54
N GLN A 105 2.60 10.53 11.08
CA GLN A 105 2.16 9.31 11.76
C GLN A 105 1.81 8.24 10.73
N TRP A 106 1.94 6.97 11.15
CA TRP A 106 1.54 5.82 10.36
C TRP A 106 0.07 5.46 10.60
N GLU A 107 -0.62 4.96 9.57
CA GLU A 107 -1.99 4.44 9.65
C GLU A 107 -2.11 3.22 10.57
N ASP A 108 -1.04 2.44 10.72
CA ASP A 108 -0.99 1.28 11.61
C ASP A 108 -0.72 1.63 13.08
N SER A 109 -0.61 2.92 13.41
CA SER A 109 -0.29 3.41 14.76
C SER A 109 1.06 2.95 15.31
N SER A 110 1.94 2.42 14.47
CA SER A 110 3.32 2.09 14.84
C SER A 110 4.14 3.36 15.14
N PRO A 111 5.26 3.24 15.89
CA PRO A 111 6.09 4.38 16.23
C PRO A 111 6.67 5.08 14.99
N TRP A 112 6.67 6.42 15.01
CA TRP A 112 7.39 7.24 14.03
C TRP A 112 8.90 7.26 14.37
N ASN A 113 9.62 6.19 14.03
CA ASN A 113 11.04 5.97 14.38
C ASN A 113 12.00 6.04 13.18
N TYR A 114 11.50 6.17 11.96
CA TYR A 114 12.29 6.26 10.74
C TYR A 114 11.66 7.26 9.77
N ALA A 115 12.51 7.95 9.02
CA ALA A 115 12.07 8.89 7.99
C ALA A 115 13.06 8.94 6.83
N ASN A 116 12.56 8.86 5.60
CA ASN A 116 13.37 9.00 4.38
C ASN A 116 12.88 10.15 3.49
N TRP A 117 12.56 11.29 4.09
CA TRP A 117 12.04 12.47 3.39
C TRP A 117 13.02 13.02 2.36
N ALA A 118 12.49 13.46 1.22
CA ALA A 118 13.26 14.28 0.28
C ALA A 118 13.63 15.65 0.91
N PRO A 119 14.65 16.34 0.39
CA PRO A 119 14.97 17.70 0.84
C PRO A 119 13.73 18.61 0.85
N ALA A 120 13.59 19.41 1.90
CA ALA A 120 12.45 20.30 2.15
C ALA A 120 11.08 19.60 2.35
N GLN A 121 11.06 18.29 2.64
CA GLN A 121 9.86 17.54 3.02
C GLN A 121 9.90 17.14 4.51
N PRO A 122 8.73 16.86 5.14
CA PRO A 122 7.38 16.98 4.58
C PRO A 122 6.96 18.45 4.43
N CYS A 123 6.13 18.73 3.42
CA CYS A 123 5.50 20.05 3.29
C CYS A 123 4.62 20.34 4.52
N ARG A 124 4.82 21.50 5.16
CA ARG A 124 4.14 21.88 6.43
C ARG A 124 3.04 22.94 6.25
N LEU A 125 2.55 23.13 5.03
CA LEU A 125 1.54 24.16 4.73
C LEU A 125 0.10 23.67 4.93
N PHE A 126 -0.16 22.40 4.62
CA PHE A 126 -1.47 21.76 4.71
C PHE A 126 -1.31 20.27 5.00
N ASN A 127 -2.38 19.60 5.45
CA ASN A 127 -2.31 18.17 5.72
C ASN A 127 -2.00 17.41 4.42
N THR A 128 -1.01 16.53 4.46
CA THR A 128 -0.55 15.79 3.29
C THR A 128 -0.49 14.29 3.56
N CYS A 129 -0.47 13.53 2.47
CA CYS A 129 -0.26 12.10 2.45
C CYS A 129 1.09 11.81 1.80
N THR A 130 1.65 10.64 2.09
CA THR A 130 3.06 10.38 1.76
C THR A 130 3.21 9.39 0.61
N THR A 131 4.03 9.76 -0.37
CA THR A 131 4.43 8.83 -1.44
C THR A 131 5.90 8.45 -1.30
N LEU A 132 6.23 7.19 -1.58
CA LEU A 132 7.58 6.71 -1.85
C LEU A 132 7.86 6.85 -3.35
N SER A 133 8.90 7.59 -3.71
CA SER A 133 9.30 7.75 -5.11
C SER A 133 10.15 6.57 -5.57
N THR A 134 9.73 5.91 -6.65
CA THR A 134 10.50 4.82 -7.26
C THR A 134 11.78 5.30 -7.94
N LEU A 135 11.96 6.61 -8.13
CA LEU A 135 13.16 7.18 -8.73
C LEU A 135 14.35 7.11 -7.77
N ASP A 136 14.17 7.59 -6.54
CA ASP A 136 15.23 7.84 -5.57
C ASP A 136 14.98 7.23 -4.19
N GLY A 137 13.82 6.61 -3.97
CA GLY A 137 13.44 6.03 -2.68
C GLY A 137 13.00 7.04 -1.63
N LEU A 138 13.04 8.34 -1.95
CA LEU A 138 12.74 9.41 -1.01
C LEU A 138 11.24 9.68 -0.93
N TRP A 139 10.79 10.04 0.26
CA TRP A 139 9.39 10.31 0.55
C TRP A 139 9.03 11.75 0.20
N ARG A 140 7.83 11.93 -0.38
CA ARG A 140 7.30 13.23 -0.78
C ARG A 140 5.88 13.40 -0.28
N SER A 141 5.59 14.56 0.30
CA SER A 141 4.24 14.98 0.64
C SER A 141 3.43 15.30 -0.61
N LYS A 142 2.23 14.76 -0.68
CA LYS A 142 1.27 14.96 -1.76
C LYS A 142 -0.12 15.29 -1.21
N PRO A 143 -0.93 16.10 -1.91
CA PRO A 143 -2.35 16.22 -1.63
C PRO A 143 -3.01 14.84 -1.65
N CYS A 144 -3.77 14.50 -0.60
CA CYS A 144 -4.33 13.16 -0.40
C CYS A 144 -5.36 12.74 -1.46
N PHE A 145 -5.85 13.70 -2.26
CA PHE A 145 -6.78 13.45 -3.38
C PHE A 145 -6.06 13.11 -4.69
N GLU A 146 -4.73 13.23 -4.78
CA GLU A 146 -3.98 12.75 -5.95
C GLU A 146 -4.16 11.24 -6.14
N LEU A 147 -4.08 10.78 -7.38
CA LEU A 147 -4.22 9.36 -7.71
C LEU A 147 -2.84 8.72 -7.89
N HIS A 148 -2.50 7.76 -7.05
CA HIS A 148 -1.23 7.02 -7.13
C HIS A 148 -1.47 5.51 -7.03
N PRO A 149 -0.56 4.69 -7.58
CA PRO A 149 -0.45 3.30 -7.14
C PRO A 149 -0.01 3.28 -5.67
N PHE A 150 -0.04 2.12 -5.01
CA PHE A 150 0.21 2.07 -3.57
C PHE A 150 0.78 0.73 -3.11
N ILE A 151 1.38 0.72 -1.92
CA ILE A 151 1.91 -0.49 -1.28
C ILE A 151 1.07 -0.80 -0.05
N CYS A 152 0.48 -1.99 -0.02
CA CYS A 152 -0.16 -2.53 1.18
C CYS A 152 0.82 -3.38 1.98
N GLN A 153 0.65 -3.40 3.30
CA GLN A 153 1.21 -4.39 4.22
C GLN A 153 0.09 -5.17 4.91
N TYR A 154 0.29 -6.46 5.16
CA TYR A 154 -0.67 -7.35 5.83
C TYR A 154 0.00 -8.61 6.38
#